data_AF-A0A3A5HJT2-F1
#
_entry.id   AF-A0A3A5HJT2-F1
#
_cell.length_a   1.000
_cell.length_b   1.000
_cell.length_c   1.000
_cell.angle_alpha   90.00
_cell.angle_beta   90.00
_cell.angle_gamma   90.00
#
_symmetry.space_group_name_H-M   'P 1'
#
loop_
_entity.id
_entity.type
_entity.pdbx_description
1 polymer ?
#
loop_
_entity_poly.entity_id
_entity_poly.type
_entity_poly.pdbx_seq_one_letter_code
_entity_poly.pdbx_strand_id
1 'polypeptide(L)'
;MKWDEQWLENHVQFVLHRLNRFFSIYLMCYFLLKNDWIFALVLMSVNFVYLICFIGKKRNLNWQWLIDEEESALLQNFKFINFFMDVPNLKRSFRNRRLLTLILKRCIPYSQSSTSVYLYSHLFVRYNDYFYLYLRLTLIGILVNYAIPTSGWIFNLLILFITGLQVIPLQHEIKQSALLYPISKSQINNSFLVFVLVILYAQLFILYFAMLTHTSTAKIYYLLIGSLFVYVFVYFFASKRVNVSGSTLKE
;
A
#
# COMPACT_ATOMS: atom_id res chain seq x y z
N MET A 1 -13.02 17.13 13.87
CA MET A 1 -13.77 16.95 15.14
C MET A 1 -14.58 15.66 15.05
N LYS A 2 -14.07 14.55 15.58
CA LYS A 2 -14.79 13.26 15.70
C LYS A 2 -15.57 13.12 17.02
N TRP A 3 -15.45 14.12 17.91
CA TRP A 3 -15.99 14.10 19.28
C TRP A 3 -17.52 13.94 19.33
N ASP A 4 -18.24 14.40 18.32
CA ASP A 4 -19.70 14.24 18.25
C ASP A 4 -20.12 12.80 17.90
N GLU A 5 -19.22 11.96 17.40
CA GLU A 5 -19.54 10.59 16.99
C GLU A 5 -19.33 9.56 18.11
N GLN A 6 -18.78 9.97 19.28
CA GLN A 6 -18.48 9.11 20.44
C GLN A 6 -19.70 8.38 21.01
N TRP A 7 -20.89 8.94 20.79
CA TRP A 7 -22.14 8.52 21.43
C TRP A 7 -22.91 7.47 20.63
N LEU A 8 -22.45 7.15 19.42
CA LEU A 8 -23.08 6.18 18.53
C LEU A 8 -22.46 4.81 18.78
N GLU A 9 -23.06 4.06 19.70
CA GLU A 9 -22.59 2.73 20.12
C GLU A 9 -22.71 1.69 18.99
N ASN A 10 -23.71 1.85 18.12
CA ASN A 10 -23.96 0.97 16.99
C ASN A 10 -23.29 1.47 15.70
N HIS A 11 -22.48 0.62 15.09
CA HIS A 11 -21.77 0.87 13.83
C HIS A 11 -22.74 1.27 12.68
N VAL A 12 -23.97 0.76 12.72
CA VAL A 12 -25.04 1.09 11.74
C VAL A 12 -25.56 2.51 11.94
N GLN A 13 -25.73 2.95 13.18
CA GLN A 13 -26.19 4.32 13.49
C GLN A 13 -25.13 5.34 13.09
N PHE A 14 -23.85 5.00 13.26
CA PHE A 14 -22.73 5.82 12.81
C PHE A 14 -22.74 6.02 11.29
N VAL A 15 -22.91 4.93 10.53
CA VAL A 15 -22.98 4.98 9.06
C VAL A 15 -24.22 5.76 8.61
N LEU A 16 -25.38 5.53 9.22
CA LEU A 16 -26.62 6.27 8.93
C LEU A 16 -26.48 7.77 9.20
N HIS A 17 -25.89 8.16 10.33
CA HIS A 17 -25.67 9.57 10.67
C HIS A 17 -24.74 10.25 9.64
N ARG A 18 -23.66 9.57 9.26
CA ARG A 18 -22.72 10.07 8.24
C ARG A 18 -23.36 10.18 6.86
N LEU A 19 -24.13 9.19 6.45
CA LEU A 19 -24.86 9.19 5.18
C LEU A 19 -25.90 10.31 5.15
N ASN A 20 -26.66 10.50 6.23
CA ASN A 20 -27.67 11.56 6.31
C ASN A 20 -27.04 12.95 6.18
N ARG A 21 -25.93 13.22 6.89
CA ARG A 21 -25.19 14.48 6.74
C ARG A 21 -24.66 14.68 5.33
N PHE A 22 -24.05 13.64 4.76
CA PHE A 22 -23.48 13.72 3.41
C PHE A 22 -24.56 13.98 2.36
N PHE A 23 -25.66 13.23 2.41
CA PHE A 23 -26.79 13.38 1.49
C PHE A 23 -27.45 14.76 1.63
N SER A 24 -27.61 15.24 2.86
CA SER A 24 -28.22 16.54 3.08
C SER A 24 -27.34 17.71 2.62
N ILE A 25 -26.02 17.64 2.80
CA ILE A 25 -25.09 18.65 2.29
C ILE A 25 -25.09 18.62 0.76
N TYR A 26 -25.06 17.42 0.17
CA TYR A 26 -25.12 17.24 -1.29
C TYR A 26 -26.38 17.86 -1.89
N LEU A 27 -27.56 17.56 -1.33
CA LEU A 27 -28.83 18.15 -1.75
C LEU A 27 -28.84 19.67 -1.61
N MET A 28 -28.30 20.20 -0.51
CA MET A 28 -28.21 21.64 -0.29
C MET A 28 -27.35 22.32 -1.36
N CYS A 29 -26.18 21.73 -1.70
CA CYS A 29 -25.34 22.22 -2.79
C CYS A 29 -26.04 22.13 -4.16
N TYR A 30 -26.78 21.05 -4.43
CA TYR A 30 -27.52 20.88 -5.68
C TYR A 30 -28.59 21.96 -5.87
N PHE A 31 -29.42 22.24 -4.84
CA PHE A 31 -30.46 23.26 -4.92
C PHE A 31 -29.91 24.69 -4.99
N LEU A 32 -28.79 24.96 -4.32
CA LEU A 32 -28.06 26.24 -4.46
C LEU A 32 -27.60 26.47 -5.90
N LEU A 33 -27.05 25.45 -6.57
CA LEU A 33 -26.60 25.54 -7.96
C LEU A 33 -27.75 25.70 -8.96
N LYS A 34 -28.94 25.17 -8.63
CA LYS A 34 -30.16 25.30 -9.43
C LYS A 34 -30.89 26.64 -9.22
N ASN A 35 -30.38 27.51 -8.33
CA ASN A 35 -30.93 28.81 -7.98
C ASN A 35 -32.30 28.74 -7.23
N ASP A 36 -32.63 27.58 -6.66
CA ASP A 36 -33.85 27.34 -5.88
C ASP A 36 -33.58 27.58 -4.37
N TRP A 37 -33.41 28.86 -3.98
CA TRP A 37 -32.96 29.27 -2.63
C TRP A 37 -33.87 28.82 -1.48
N ILE A 38 -35.18 28.71 -1.72
CA ILE A 38 -36.17 28.35 -0.70
C ILE A 38 -35.93 26.93 -0.19
N PHE A 39 -35.65 25.98 -1.09
CA PHE A 39 -35.38 24.59 -0.72
C PHE A 39 -34.05 24.43 0.03
N ALA A 40 -33.03 25.23 -0.33
CA ALA A 40 -31.76 25.24 0.37
C ALA A 40 -31.92 25.73 1.83
N LEU A 41 -32.70 26.79 2.05
CA LEU A 41 -32.98 27.32 3.40
C LEU A 41 -33.75 26.34 4.28
N VAL A 42 -34.73 25.62 3.71
CA VAL A 42 -35.50 24.59 4.44
C VAL A 42 -34.60 23.42 4.85
N LEU A 43 -33.72 22.93 3.96
CA LEU A 43 -32.78 21.86 4.30
C LEU A 43 -31.77 22.27 5.38
N MET A 44 -31.35 23.54 5.37
CA MET A 44 -30.44 24.10 6.36
C MET A 44 -31.10 24.19 7.75
N SER A 45 -32.36 24.63 7.83
CA SER A 45 -33.09 24.69 9.10
C SER A 45 -33.35 23.29 9.68
N VAL A 46 -33.69 22.31 8.84
CA VAL A 46 -33.85 20.91 9.27
C VAL A 46 -32.54 20.33 9.83
N ASN A 47 -31.39 20.61 9.22
CA ASN A 47 -30.09 20.17 9.76
C ASN A 47 -29.78 20.84 11.08
N PHE A 48 -30.09 22.13 11.21
CA PHE A 48 -29.84 22.88 12.43
C PHE A 48 -30.67 22.34 13.60
N VAL A 49 -31.95 22.06 13.37
CA VAL A 49 -32.84 21.42 14.37
C VAL A 49 -32.34 20.01 14.72
N TYR A 50 -31.93 19.23 13.73
CA TYR A 50 -31.36 17.90 13.95
C TYR A 50 -30.11 17.93 14.84
N LEU A 51 -29.20 18.88 14.62
CA LEU A 51 -28.01 19.07 15.46
C LEU A 51 -28.37 19.45 16.90
N ILE A 52 -29.33 20.36 17.11
CA ILE A 52 -29.78 20.77 18.44
C ILE A 52 -30.39 19.60 19.19
N CYS A 53 -31.28 18.82 18.56
CA CYS A 53 -31.85 17.62 19.15
C CYS A 53 -30.78 16.54 19.45
N PHE A 54 -29.73 16.47 18.64
CA PHE A 54 -28.64 15.52 18.83
C PHE A 54 -27.69 15.91 19.99
N ILE A 55 -27.56 17.21 20.27
CA ILE A 55 -26.75 17.74 21.39
C ILE A 55 -27.50 17.64 22.73
N GLY A 56 -28.83 17.75 22.73
CA GLY A 56 -29.65 17.74 23.95
C GLY A 56 -29.84 16.38 24.65
N LYS A 57 -29.41 15.26 24.05
CA LYS A 57 -29.51 13.94 24.69
C LYS A 57 -28.40 13.77 25.73
N LYS A 58 -28.76 13.31 26.94
CA LYS A 58 -27.79 12.92 27.98
C LYS A 58 -26.92 11.77 27.45
N ARG A 59 -25.61 11.91 27.67
CA ARG A 59 -24.56 11.27 26.88
C ARG A 59 -23.67 10.43 27.81
N ASN A 60 -23.64 9.11 27.59
CA ASN A 60 -22.75 8.19 28.32
C ASN A 60 -21.40 8.12 27.61
N LEU A 61 -20.31 8.33 28.34
CA LEU A 61 -18.96 8.29 27.79
C LEU A 61 -18.61 6.86 27.36
N ASN A 62 -18.34 6.66 26.08
CA ASN A 62 -17.84 5.39 25.57
C ASN A 62 -16.33 5.30 25.84
N TRP A 63 -15.97 4.77 27.00
CA TRP A 63 -14.58 4.58 27.42
C TRP A 63 -13.77 3.74 26.43
N GLN A 64 -14.38 2.72 25.83
CA GLN A 64 -13.68 1.86 24.87
C GLN A 64 -13.24 2.65 23.64
N TRP A 65 -14.13 3.49 23.11
CA TRP A 65 -13.81 4.36 21.97
C TRP A 65 -12.72 5.38 22.33
N LEU A 66 -12.78 5.95 23.53
CA LEU A 66 -11.78 6.92 24.00
C LEU A 66 -10.39 6.30 24.11
N ILE A 67 -10.31 5.10 24.67
CA ILE A 67 -9.06 4.33 24.79
C ILE A 67 -8.49 4.02 23.40
N ASP A 68 -9.33 3.54 22.47
CA ASP A 68 -8.90 3.20 21.11
C ASP A 68 -8.40 4.45 20.34
N GLU A 69 -9.08 5.59 20.49
CA GLU A 69 -8.66 6.85 19.84
C GLU A 69 -7.35 7.38 20.49
N GLU A 70 -7.19 7.26 21.81
CA GLU A 70 -5.96 7.61 22.52
C GLU A 70 -4.78 6.74 22.08
N GLU A 71 -4.96 5.41 21.99
CA GLU A 71 -3.94 4.49 21.48
C GLU A 71 -3.55 4.87 20.04
N SER A 72 -4.52 5.21 19.20
CA SER A 72 -4.27 5.62 17.82
C SER A 72 -3.50 6.96 17.72
N ALA A 73 -3.72 7.88 18.65
CA ALA A 73 -3.03 9.16 18.73
C ALA A 73 -1.58 8.96 19.23
N LEU A 74 -1.39 8.11 20.25
CA LEU A 74 -0.06 7.72 20.74
C LEU A 74 0.77 7.07 19.64
N LEU A 75 0.19 6.16 18.84
CA LEU A 75 0.88 5.55 17.70
C LEU A 75 1.32 6.58 16.65
N GLN A 76 0.55 7.65 16.42
CA GLN A 76 0.93 8.72 15.49
C GLN A 76 2.10 9.53 16.06
N ASN A 77 2.06 9.86 17.35
CA ASN A 77 3.14 10.56 18.04
C ASN A 77 4.42 9.73 18.03
N PHE A 78 4.34 8.42 18.28
CA PHE A 78 5.51 7.54 18.19
C PHE A 78 6.11 7.51 16.79
N LYS A 79 5.28 7.47 15.74
CA LYS A 79 5.78 7.56 14.35
C LYS A 79 6.49 8.89 14.09
N PHE A 80 6.00 9.99 14.65
CA PHE A 80 6.65 11.29 14.53
C PHE A 80 8.02 11.29 15.22
N ILE A 81 8.10 10.78 16.44
CA ILE A 81 9.36 10.70 17.19
C ILE A 81 10.37 9.80 16.47
N ASN A 82 9.90 8.74 15.80
CA ASN A 82 10.74 7.84 15.02
C ASN A 82 11.49 8.52 13.85
N PHE A 83 11.09 9.72 13.43
CA PHE A 83 11.88 10.48 12.46
C PHE A 83 13.17 11.07 13.06
N PHE A 84 13.22 11.24 14.39
CA PHE A 84 14.36 11.84 15.09
C PHE A 84 15.19 10.80 15.84
N MET A 85 14.53 9.83 16.49
CA MET A 85 15.18 8.78 17.26
C MET A 85 14.39 7.48 17.16
N ASP A 86 15.07 6.36 17.00
CA ASP A 86 14.43 5.05 16.94
C ASP A 86 13.76 4.70 18.28
N VAL A 87 12.43 4.57 18.28
CA VAL A 87 11.64 4.26 19.48
C VAL A 87 11.38 2.74 19.56
N PRO A 88 11.78 2.05 20.64
CA PRO A 88 11.71 0.58 20.73
C PRO A 88 10.29 -0.01 20.77
N ASN A 89 9.26 0.81 21.02
CA ASN A 89 7.87 0.36 21.22
C ASN A 89 6.96 0.48 19.98
N LEU A 90 7.51 0.84 18.81
CA LEU A 90 6.73 0.83 17.56
C LEU A 90 6.53 -0.60 17.06
N LYS A 91 5.44 -1.23 17.48
CA LYS A 91 4.94 -2.43 16.78
C LYS A 91 4.59 -2.02 15.35
N ARG A 92 5.41 -2.43 14.37
CA ARG A 92 5.07 -2.28 12.95
C ARG A 92 3.69 -2.89 12.72
N SER A 93 2.76 -2.11 12.18
CA SER A 93 1.38 -2.55 12.00
C SER A 93 1.31 -3.64 10.93
N PHE A 94 1.10 -4.88 11.35
CA PHE A 94 0.84 -5.99 10.44
C PHE A 94 -0.67 -6.07 10.16
N ARG A 95 -1.09 -5.64 8.96
CA ARG A 95 -2.50 -5.77 8.55
C ARG A 95 -2.74 -7.14 7.91
N ASN A 96 -3.67 -7.93 8.46
CA ASN A 96 -4.02 -9.25 7.92
C ASN A 96 -4.79 -9.11 6.59
N ARG A 97 -4.23 -9.59 5.47
CA ARG A 97 -4.84 -9.52 4.13
C ARG A 97 -5.17 -10.91 3.59
N ARG A 98 -6.34 -11.42 3.98
CA ARG A 98 -6.81 -12.76 3.55
C ARG A 98 -6.82 -12.94 2.03
N LEU A 99 -7.23 -11.92 1.26
CA LEU A 99 -7.31 -12.01 -0.21
C LEU A 99 -5.95 -12.22 -0.88
N LEU A 100 -4.93 -11.43 -0.51
CA LEU A 100 -3.62 -11.50 -1.14
C LEU A 100 -2.88 -12.78 -0.76
N THR A 101 -3.09 -13.27 0.48
CA THR A 101 -2.59 -14.57 0.94
C THR A 101 -3.24 -15.75 0.19
N LEU A 102 -4.53 -15.65 -0.16
CA LEU A 102 -5.23 -16.70 -0.94
C LEU A 102 -4.70 -16.80 -2.37
N ILE A 103 -4.49 -15.66 -3.04
CA ILE A 103 -3.92 -15.62 -4.41
C ILE A 103 -2.52 -16.22 -4.40
N LEU A 104 -1.71 -15.90 -3.38
CA LEU A 104 -0.35 -16.41 -3.28
C LEU A 104 -0.30 -17.94 -3.06
N LYS A 105 -1.18 -18.46 -2.20
CA LYS A 105 -1.31 -19.91 -1.98
C LYS A 105 -1.71 -20.68 -3.24
N ARG A 106 -2.43 -20.04 -4.16
CA ARG A 106 -2.87 -20.67 -5.42
C ARG A 106 -1.82 -20.60 -6.52
N CYS A 107 -1.00 -19.56 -6.54
CA CYS A 107 -0.05 -19.30 -7.63
C CYS A 107 1.27 -20.08 -7.48
N ILE A 108 1.67 -20.45 -6.25
CA ILE A 108 2.96 -21.09 -5.99
C ILE A 108 2.77 -22.55 -5.56
N PRO A 109 3.29 -23.54 -6.31
CA PRO A 109 3.24 -24.95 -5.91
C PRO A 109 4.16 -25.18 -4.70
N TYR A 110 3.67 -25.98 -3.74
CA TYR A 110 4.38 -26.35 -2.53
C TYR A 110 5.49 -27.37 -2.87
N SER A 111 6.71 -26.90 -3.14
CA SER A 111 7.88 -27.75 -3.39
C SER A 111 9.08 -27.27 -2.56
N GLN A 112 9.90 -28.20 -2.05
CA GLN A 112 11.07 -27.87 -1.23
C GLN A 112 12.08 -26.95 -1.92
N SER A 113 12.17 -27.01 -3.26
CA SER A 113 13.05 -26.13 -4.04
C SER A 113 12.50 -24.70 -4.18
N SER A 114 11.17 -24.52 -4.09
CA SER A 114 10.47 -23.23 -4.19
C SER A 114 10.03 -22.65 -2.84
N THR A 115 10.18 -23.41 -1.73
CA THR A 115 9.76 -23.00 -0.38
C THR A 115 10.32 -21.63 0.02
N SER A 116 11.58 -21.35 -0.30
CA SER A 116 12.19 -20.06 0.01
C SER A 116 11.52 -18.92 -0.76
N VAL A 117 11.24 -19.09 -2.06
CA VAL A 117 10.54 -18.08 -2.89
C VAL A 117 9.10 -17.87 -2.40
N TYR A 118 8.42 -18.94 -1.98
CA TYR A 118 7.11 -18.85 -1.35
C TYR A 118 7.15 -18.05 -0.05
N LEU A 119 8.13 -18.31 0.80
CA LEU A 119 8.34 -17.57 2.05
C LEU A 119 8.59 -16.09 1.78
N TYR A 120 9.47 -15.76 0.83
CA TYR A 120 9.74 -14.39 0.40
C TYR A 120 8.49 -13.67 -0.07
N SER A 121 7.70 -14.33 -0.91
CA SER A 121 6.46 -13.76 -1.45
C SER A 121 5.41 -13.56 -0.36
N HIS A 122 5.31 -14.49 0.59
CA HIS A 122 4.36 -14.41 1.70
C HIS A 122 4.74 -13.30 2.68
N LEU A 123 6.05 -13.15 2.96
CA LEU A 123 6.56 -12.07 3.78
C LEU A 123 6.36 -10.71 3.09
N PHE A 124 6.61 -10.60 1.80
CA PHE A 124 6.36 -9.36 1.04
C PHE A 124 4.90 -8.92 1.11
N VAL A 125 3.96 -9.86 0.96
CA VAL A 125 2.51 -9.59 1.11
C VAL A 125 2.15 -9.16 2.54
N ARG A 126 2.88 -9.65 3.54
CA ARG A 126 2.66 -9.36 4.96
C ARG A 126 3.29 -8.02 5.39
N TYR A 127 4.45 -7.66 4.84
CA TYR A 127 5.13 -6.38 5.09
C TYR A 127 4.48 -5.27 4.27
N ASN A 128 3.63 -4.51 4.96
CA ASN A 128 2.75 -3.52 4.36
C ASN A 128 3.48 -2.38 3.64
N ASP A 129 4.65 -1.99 4.16
CA ASP A 129 5.38 -0.82 3.66
C ASP A 129 5.87 -1.06 2.24
N TYR A 130 6.49 -2.21 1.96
CA TYR A 130 7.04 -2.51 0.63
C TYR A 130 5.96 -2.80 -0.42
N PHE A 131 4.88 -3.51 -0.06
CA PHE A 131 3.80 -3.79 -1.00
C PHE A 131 3.08 -2.50 -1.44
N TYR A 132 2.77 -1.59 -0.51
CA TYR A 132 2.16 -0.31 -0.86
C TYR A 132 3.10 0.58 -1.66
N LEU A 133 4.38 0.56 -1.34
CA LEU A 133 5.40 1.31 -2.07
C LEU A 133 5.46 0.84 -3.53
N TYR A 134 5.54 -0.48 -3.75
CA TYR A 134 5.47 -1.11 -5.07
C TYR A 134 4.18 -0.72 -5.82
N LEU A 135 3.01 -0.87 -5.17
CA LEU A 135 1.71 -0.60 -5.79
C LEU A 135 1.58 0.88 -6.19
N ARG A 136 2.05 1.80 -5.34
CA ARG A 136 2.05 3.25 -5.62
C ARG A 136 2.90 3.58 -6.84
N LEU A 137 4.13 3.06 -6.93
CA LEU A 137 4.97 3.29 -8.11
C LEU A 137 4.37 2.68 -9.38
N THR A 138 3.73 1.52 -9.27
CA THR A 138 3.05 0.88 -10.40
C THR A 138 1.88 1.73 -10.89
N LEU A 139 1.06 2.28 -9.98
CA LEU A 139 -0.03 3.20 -10.33
C LEU A 139 0.48 4.50 -10.96
N ILE A 140 1.55 5.10 -10.42
CA ILE A 140 2.19 6.27 -11.02
C ILE A 140 2.68 5.94 -12.44
N GLY A 141 3.28 4.77 -12.63
CA GLY A 141 3.69 4.30 -13.96
C GLY A 141 2.51 4.22 -14.92
N ILE A 142 1.42 3.58 -14.54
CA ILE A 142 0.20 3.49 -15.37
C ILE A 142 -0.31 4.90 -15.74
N LEU A 143 -0.37 5.82 -14.78
CA LEU A 143 -0.80 7.21 -15.01
C LEU A 143 0.14 7.94 -15.98
N VAL A 144 1.44 7.77 -15.85
CA VAL A 144 2.44 8.36 -16.76
C VAL A 144 2.30 7.81 -18.18
N ASN A 145 2.06 6.51 -18.32
CA ASN A 145 1.81 5.89 -19.63
C ASN A 145 0.56 6.48 -20.31
N TYR A 146 -0.50 6.74 -19.53
CA TYR A 146 -1.73 7.35 -20.03
C TYR A 146 -1.53 8.83 -20.42
N ALA A 147 -0.75 9.58 -19.63
CA ALA A 147 -0.52 11.00 -19.86
C ALA A 147 0.46 11.28 -21.02
N ILE A 148 1.50 10.45 -21.19
CA ILE A 148 2.59 10.65 -22.16
C ILE A 148 2.81 9.38 -23.00
N PRO A 149 1.97 9.12 -24.02
CA PRO A 149 2.01 7.87 -24.78
C PRO A 149 3.27 7.70 -25.64
N THR A 150 3.89 8.79 -26.12
CA THR A 150 5.01 8.73 -27.07
C THR A 150 6.38 8.56 -26.39
N SER A 151 6.56 9.06 -25.16
CA SER A 151 7.84 9.08 -24.44
C SER A 151 7.82 8.38 -23.06
N GLY A 152 6.68 7.81 -22.66
CA GLY A 152 6.51 7.17 -21.34
C GLY A 152 7.41 5.95 -21.06
N TRP A 153 8.07 5.40 -22.08
CA TRP A 153 8.93 4.22 -21.99
C TRP A 153 10.20 4.47 -21.15
N ILE A 154 10.78 5.67 -21.19
CA ILE A 154 11.93 6.05 -20.34
C ILE A 154 11.52 6.11 -18.87
N PHE A 155 10.34 6.66 -18.58
CA PHE A 155 9.81 6.72 -17.22
C PHE A 155 9.52 5.33 -16.66
N ASN A 156 9.05 4.40 -17.49
CA ASN A 156 8.85 3.03 -17.04
C ASN A 156 10.16 2.33 -16.65
N LEU A 157 11.23 2.53 -17.42
CA LEU A 157 12.56 2.01 -17.07
C LEU A 157 13.04 2.60 -15.74
N LEU A 158 12.84 3.90 -15.53
CA LEU A 158 13.17 4.57 -14.28
C LEU A 158 12.34 4.02 -13.11
N ILE A 159 11.05 3.77 -13.30
CA ILE A 159 10.17 3.19 -12.28
C ILE A 159 10.62 1.78 -11.91
N LEU A 160 10.96 0.93 -12.90
CA LEU A 160 11.52 -0.41 -12.66
C LEU A 160 12.82 -0.32 -11.87
N PHE A 161 13.70 0.62 -12.21
CA PHE A 161 14.97 0.84 -11.50
C PHE A 161 14.74 1.24 -10.04
N ILE A 162 13.89 2.26 -9.81
CA ILE A 162 13.59 2.74 -8.46
C ILE A 162 12.93 1.63 -7.63
N THR A 163 12.02 0.86 -8.24
CA THR A 163 11.35 -0.26 -7.55
C THR A 163 12.35 -1.34 -7.18
N GLY A 164 13.27 -1.68 -8.09
CA GLY A 164 14.36 -2.60 -7.81
C GLY A 164 15.21 -2.14 -6.62
N LEU A 165 15.57 -0.86 -6.57
CA LEU A 165 16.31 -0.28 -5.45
C LEU A 165 15.52 -0.32 -4.13
N GLN A 166 14.21 -0.09 -4.17
CA GLN A 166 13.35 -0.12 -2.98
C GLN A 166 13.13 -1.53 -2.42
N VAL A 167 13.22 -2.56 -3.27
CA VAL A 167 13.06 -3.96 -2.85
C VAL A 167 14.36 -4.51 -2.24
N ILE A 168 15.54 -3.97 -2.56
CA ILE A 168 16.83 -4.43 -2.00
C ILE A 168 16.88 -4.38 -0.46
N PRO A 169 16.50 -3.27 0.23
CA PRO A 169 16.48 -3.20 1.70
C PRO A 169 15.65 -4.29 2.38
N LEU A 170 14.65 -4.83 1.68
CA LEU A 170 13.81 -5.92 2.18
C LEU A 170 14.63 -7.17 2.53
N GLN A 171 15.78 -7.38 1.88
CA GLN A 171 16.65 -8.52 2.16
C GLN A 171 17.10 -8.56 3.63
N HIS A 172 17.45 -7.41 4.22
CA HIS A 172 17.97 -7.33 5.59
C HIS A 172 16.88 -7.66 6.62
N GLU A 173 15.71 -7.07 6.43
CA GLU A 173 14.53 -7.28 7.29
C GLU A 173 14.04 -8.73 7.24
N ILE A 174 14.04 -9.34 6.05
CA ILE A 174 13.65 -10.73 5.88
C ILE A 174 14.72 -11.68 6.41
N LYS A 175 16.02 -11.38 6.27
CA LYS A 175 17.10 -12.22 6.81
C LYS A 175 16.99 -12.39 8.33
N GLN A 176 16.57 -11.35 9.05
CA GLN A 176 16.36 -11.42 10.50
C GLN A 176 15.19 -12.35 10.89
N SER A 177 14.11 -12.35 10.11
CA SER A 177 12.94 -13.21 10.35
C SER A 177 13.11 -14.64 9.81
N ALA A 178 13.83 -14.81 8.70
CA ALA A 178 14.09 -16.09 8.05
C ALA A 178 15.24 -16.88 8.71
N LEU A 179 16.05 -16.25 9.57
CA LEU A 179 17.09 -16.93 10.36
C LEU A 179 16.54 -18.06 11.24
N LEU A 180 15.24 -18.00 11.56
CA LEU A 180 14.53 -19.04 12.32
C LEU A 180 14.41 -20.37 11.55
N TYR A 181 14.63 -20.39 10.23
CA TYR A 181 14.58 -21.61 9.42
C TYR A 181 16.00 -22.12 9.08
N PRO A 182 16.27 -23.43 9.23
CA PRO A 182 17.58 -24.03 8.94
C PRO A 182 17.78 -24.21 7.43
N ILE A 183 17.96 -23.11 6.70
CA ILE A 183 18.20 -23.09 5.26
C ILE A 183 19.61 -22.55 5.01
N SER A 184 20.33 -23.11 4.04
CA SER A 184 21.67 -22.65 3.70
C SER A 184 21.66 -21.18 3.24
N LYS A 185 22.60 -20.36 3.73
CA LYS A 185 22.67 -18.91 3.41
C LYS A 185 22.78 -18.63 1.89
N SER A 186 23.42 -19.53 1.14
CA SER A 186 23.51 -19.45 -0.32
C SER A 186 22.15 -19.62 -1.01
N GLN A 187 21.35 -20.58 -0.55
CA GLN A 187 20.01 -20.83 -1.09
C GLN A 187 19.03 -19.68 -0.78
N ILE A 188 19.16 -19.06 0.39
CA ILE A 188 18.40 -17.85 0.79
C ILE A 188 18.68 -16.70 -0.18
N ASN A 189 19.95 -16.39 -0.44
CA ASN A 189 20.35 -15.31 -1.34
C ASN A 189 19.90 -15.54 -2.79
N ASN A 190 20.07 -16.75 -3.32
CA ASN A 190 19.59 -17.09 -4.67
C ASN A 190 18.06 -17.00 -4.77
N SER A 191 17.35 -17.45 -3.75
CA SER A 191 15.88 -17.35 -3.71
C SER A 191 15.39 -15.90 -3.66
N PHE A 192 16.12 -15.02 -2.98
CA PHE A 192 15.84 -13.59 -2.99
C PHE A 192 16.00 -12.97 -4.38
N LEU A 193 17.06 -13.32 -5.11
CA LEU A 193 17.26 -12.85 -6.49
C LEU A 193 16.12 -13.31 -7.42
N VAL A 194 15.70 -14.57 -7.30
CA VAL A 194 14.55 -15.09 -8.05
C VAL A 194 13.27 -14.33 -7.69
N PHE A 195 13.05 -14.04 -6.42
CA PHE A 195 11.89 -13.27 -5.96
C PHE A 195 11.87 -11.83 -6.54
N VAL A 196 13.00 -11.12 -6.48
CA VAL A 196 13.14 -9.77 -7.06
C VAL A 196 12.89 -9.81 -8.57
N LEU A 197 13.43 -10.82 -9.26
CA LEU A 197 13.21 -11.04 -10.68
C LEU A 197 11.72 -11.19 -10.99
N VAL A 198 11.01 -12.08 -10.27
CA VAL A 198 9.57 -12.31 -10.49
C VAL A 198 8.76 -11.03 -10.27
N ILE A 199 9.05 -10.25 -9.22
CA ILE A 199 8.35 -8.99 -8.97
C ILE A 199 8.60 -7.95 -10.05
N LEU A 200 9.84 -7.76 -10.49
CA LEU A 200 10.17 -6.78 -11.52
C LEU A 200 9.57 -7.16 -12.88
N TYR A 201 9.57 -8.46 -13.21
CA TYR A 201 8.88 -8.93 -14.40
C TYR A 201 7.36 -8.74 -14.30
N ALA A 202 6.75 -9.04 -13.14
CA ALA A 202 5.33 -8.78 -12.94
C ALA A 202 4.99 -7.29 -13.13
N GLN A 203 5.83 -6.39 -12.61
CA GLN A 203 5.67 -4.95 -12.80
C GLN A 203 5.78 -4.55 -14.27
N LEU A 204 6.79 -5.08 -14.97
CA LEU A 204 7.00 -4.85 -16.39
C LEU A 204 5.77 -5.29 -17.19
N PHE A 205 5.23 -6.48 -16.92
CA PHE A 205 4.02 -6.97 -17.60
C PHE A 205 2.82 -6.05 -17.33
N ILE A 206 2.60 -5.60 -16.09
CA ILE A 206 1.51 -4.67 -15.76
C ILE A 206 1.65 -3.36 -16.55
N LEU A 207 2.86 -2.78 -16.59
CA LEU A 207 3.12 -1.56 -17.35
C LEU A 207 3.01 -1.77 -18.87
N TYR A 208 3.41 -2.94 -19.37
CA TYR A 208 3.25 -3.32 -20.77
C TYR A 208 1.77 -3.41 -21.18
N PHE A 209 0.94 -4.06 -20.37
CA PHE A 209 -0.51 -4.13 -20.60
C PHE A 209 -1.15 -2.74 -20.56
N ALA A 210 -0.70 -1.85 -19.67
CA ALA A 210 -1.17 -0.47 -19.63
C ALA A 210 -0.86 0.31 -20.91
N MET A 211 0.28 0.03 -21.55
CA MET A 211 0.68 0.61 -22.85
C MET A 211 -0.07 0.03 -24.05
N LEU A 212 -0.77 -1.11 -23.91
CA LEU A 212 -1.48 -1.75 -25.01
C LEU A 212 -2.62 -0.88 -25.57
N THR A 213 -3.16 0.02 -24.74
CA THR A 213 -4.25 0.95 -25.08
C THR A 213 -3.92 1.93 -26.21
N HIS A 214 -2.65 2.29 -26.41
CA HIS A 214 -2.23 3.25 -27.45
C HIS A 214 -1.73 2.52 -28.70
N THR A 215 -1.99 3.00 -29.92
CA THR A 215 -1.68 2.29 -31.18
C THR A 215 -0.23 2.43 -31.69
N SER A 216 0.75 2.63 -30.80
CA SER A 216 2.16 2.83 -31.21
C SER A 216 2.91 1.51 -31.44
N THR A 217 3.79 1.48 -32.44
CA THR A 217 4.72 0.37 -32.75
C THR A 217 5.88 0.24 -31.75
N ALA A 218 6.07 1.24 -30.89
CA ALA A 218 7.12 1.28 -29.88
C ALA A 218 7.00 0.20 -28.78
N LYS A 219 5.86 -0.50 -28.70
CA LYS A 219 5.57 -1.50 -27.65
C LYS A 219 6.51 -2.70 -27.66
N ILE A 220 6.88 -3.18 -28.84
CA ILE A 220 7.72 -4.38 -28.99
C ILE A 220 9.12 -4.09 -28.46
N TYR A 221 9.67 -2.92 -28.81
CA TYR A 221 10.96 -2.46 -28.33
C TYR A 221 10.96 -2.26 -26.81
N TYR A 222 9.88 -1.73 -26.24
CA TYR A 222 9.76 -1.57 -24.80
C TYR A 222 9.80 -2.91 -24.04
N LEU A 223 9.13 -3.96 -24.55
CA LEU A 223 9.15 -5.28 -23.91
C LEU A 223 10.55 -5.91 -23.96
N LEU A 224 11.23 -5.80 -25.10
CA LEU A 224 12.59 -6.31 -25.27
C LEU A 224 13.60 -5.56 -24.38
N ILE A 225 13.59 -4.22 -24.43
CA ILE A 225 14.52 -3.39 -23.65
C ILE A 225 14.25 -3.52 -22.15
N GLY A 226 12.98 -3.59 -21.75
CA GLY A 226 12.57 -3.76 -20.36
C GLY A 226 12.99 -5.14 -19.82
N SER A 227 12.80 -6.21 -20.59
CA SER A 227 13.20 -7.56 -20.15
C SER A 227 14.72 -7.65 -19.99
N LEU A 228 15.48 -7.10 -20.94
CA LEU A 228 16.92 -7.03 -20.86
C LEU A 228 17.37 -6.19 -19.64
N PHE A 229 16.71 -5.06 -19.39
CA PHE A 229 16.99 -4.21 -18.23
C PHE A 229 16.76 -4.94 -16.91
N VAL A 230 15.64 -5.64 -16.76
CA VAL A 230 15.34 -6.43 -15.54
C VAL A 230 16.39 -7.52 -15.34
N TYR A 231 16.77 -8.24 -16.40
CA TYR A 231 17.79 -9.29 -16.31
C TYR A 231 19.16 -8.73 -15.88
N VAL A 232 19.62 -7.65 -16.52
CA VAL A 232 20.89 -6.99 -16.17
C VAL A 232 20.85 -6.45 -14.75
N PHE A 233 19.77 -5.79 -14.34
CA PHE A 233 19.63 -5.23 -13.00
C PHE A 233 19.74 -6.32 -11.92
N VAL A 234 19.02 -7.44 -12.08
CA VAL A 234 19.05 -8.52 -11.09
C VAL A 234 20.43 -9.20 -11.06
N TYR A 235 20.98 -9.58 -12.21
CA TYR A 235 22.21 -10.38 -12.24
C TYR A 235 23.46 -9.54 -11.93
N PHE A 236 23.53 -8.30 -12.38
CA PHE A 236 24.70 -7.44 -12.18
C PHE A 236 24.61 -6.65 -10.86
N PHE A 237 23.49 -5.96 -10.63
CA PHE A 237 23.37 -5.03 -9.51
C PHE A 237 22.92 -5.73 -8.22
N ALA A 238 21.86 -6.54 -8.29
CA ALA A 238 21.35 -7.21 -7.09
C ALA A 238 22.31 -8.30 -6.59
N SER A 239 22.90 -9.11 -7.48
CA SER A 239 23.91 -10.13 -7.09
C SER A 239 25.11 -9.52 -6.36
N LYS A 240 25.64 -8.38 -6.85
CA LYS A 240 26.78 -7.69 -6.24
C LYS A 240 26.44 -7.16 -4.84
N ARG A 241 25.26 -6.58 -4.64
CA ARG A 241 24.80 -6.09 -3.32
C ARG A 241 24.52 -7.22 -2.33
N VAL A 242 23.92 -8.31 -2.79
CA VAL A 242 23.60 -9.50 -1.98
C VAL A 242 24.87 -10.16 -1.43
N ASN A 243 25.93 -10.26 -2.26
CA ASN A 243 27.20 -10.87 -1.85
C ASN A 243 27.99 -10.01 -0.84
N VAL A 244 27.94 -8.67 -0.95
CA VAL A 244 28.62 -7.74 -0.01
C VAL A 244 28.05 -7.84 1.41
N SER A 245 26.74 -8.04 1.59
CA SER A 245 26.15 -8.25 2.92
C SER A 245 26.46 -9.64 3.51
N GLY A 246 26.99 -10.56 2.71
CA GLY A 246 27.52 -11.85 3.17
C GLY A 246 28.90 -11.73 3.83
N SER A 247 29.74 -10.77 3.39
CA SER A 247 31.11 -10.59 3.88
C SER A 247 31.19 -9.75 5.17
N THR A 248 30.27 -8.80 5.40
CA THR A 248 30.28 -7.92 6.59
C THR A 248 29.73 -8.56 7.88
N LEU A 249 29.37 -9.85 7.84
CA LEU A 249 28.90 -10.64 9.01
C LEU A 249 29.90 -11.77 9.35
N LYS A 250 31.09 -11.71 8.76
CA LYS A 250 32.20 -12.64 9.03
C LYS A 250 33.24 -12.05 9.99
N GLU A 251 33.00 -10.84 10.48
CA GLU A 251 33.75 -10.18 11.56
C GLU A 251 32.88 -10.09 12.81
#